data_AF-A0A3L6P6E0-F1
#
_entry.id   AF-A0A3L6P6E0-F1
#
_cell.length_a   1.000
_cell.length_b   1.000
_cell.length_c   1.000
_cell.angle_alpha   90.00
_cell.angle_beta   90.00
_cell.angle_gamma   90.00
#
_symmetry.space_group_name_H-M   'P 1'
#
loop_
_entity.id
_entity.type
_entity.pdbx_description
1 polymer ?
#
loop_
_entity_poly.entity_id
_entity_poly.type
_entity_poly.pdbx_seq_one_letter_code
_entity_poly.pdbx_strand_id
1 'polypeptide(L)'
;MADTPSEPPPDYEKSTATQGTPQRPLRKGPIPLELPILKHLNGKRVILASASPRRKALLQQFGLTNLEILPSTKPENLDKAALGPYEYVAATAHQKCMDVYTTALEVHLKSIPDPDLVIAADTVIVTKDGRILEKPRSEADHIRMLKHLRDQRMHKVLTSIVVIAPREDARHPGYVIDTYTEETKVYFLSESEGLPDDVIEAYVKTREGADKAGGYAVQGVGGMLLVEKIDGSVDNVVGLPVRKCMAMAEKVIFRQEEEDFEGEGEEED
;
A
#
# COMPACT_ATOMS: atom_id res chain seq x y z
N MET A 1 13.28 -36.85 -28.62
CA MET A 1 12.45 -36.85 -27.40
C MET A 1 13.41 -36.77 -26.25
N ALA A 2 13.42 -35.66 -25.51
CA ALA A 2 14.33 -35.45 -24.39
C ALA A 2 13.75 -36.15 -23.16
N ASP A 3 14.53 -37.04 -22.55
CA ASP A 3 14.19 -37.74 -21.31
C ASP A 3 13.98 -36.72 -20.17
N THR A 4 12.75 -36.61 -19.67
CA THR A 4 12.46 -35.99 -18.38
C THR A 4 12.87 -36.96 -17.28
N PRO A 5 13.80 -36.60 -16.37
CA PRO A 5 14.15 -37.46 -15.24
C PRO A 5 12.92 -37.66 -14.34
N SER A 6 12.54 -38.92 -14.13
CA SER A 6 11.38 -39.34 -13.35
C SER A 6 11.62 -39.34 -11.83
N GLU A 7 12.81 -38.95 -11.37
CA GLU A 7 13.12 -38.93 -9.94
C GLU A 7 12.89 -37.52 -9.35
N PRO A 8 12.22 -37.41 -8.20
CA PRO A 8 12.11 -36.14 -7.50
C PRO A 8 13.52 -35.64 -7.16
N PRO A 9 13.75 -34.31 -7.17
CA PRO A 9 15.05 -33.77 -6.80
C PRO A 9 15.43 -34.28 -5.41
N PRO A 10 16.69 -34.72 -5.20
CA PRO A 10 17.08 -35.29 -3.93
C PRO A 10 16.91 -34.25 -2.81
N ASP A 11 16.39 -34.68 -1.66
CA ASP A 11 16.36 -33.86 -0.45
C ASP A 11 17.77 -33.34 -0.16
N TYR A 12 17.88 -32.01 -0.08
CA TYR A 12 19.13 -31.24 0.06
C TYR A 12 20.04 -31.72 1.21
N GLU A 13 19.50 -32.44 2.19
CA GLU A 13 20.24 -32.98 3.33
C GLU A 13 21.02 -34.27 3.05
N LYS A 14 20.66 -35.05 2.02
CA LYS A 14 21.30 -36.36 1.76
C LYS A 14 22.67 -36.26 1.07
N SER A 15 23.06 -35.08 0.55
CA SER A 15 24.38 -34.87 -0.06
C SER A 15 25.50 -34.52 0.93
N THR A 16 25.20 -34.41 2.23
CA THR A 16 26.16 -33.91 3.24
C THR A 16 26.67 -34.96 4.25
N ALA A 17 26.40 -36.25 4.06
CA ALA A 17 26.61 -37.28 5.09
C ALA A 17 28.00 -37.95 5.12
N THR A 18 29.02 -37.43 4.44
CA THR A 18 30.40 -37.99 4.51
C THR A 18 31.45 -36.91 4.63
N GLN A 19 31.40 -36.13 5.72
CA GLN A 19 32.59 -35.53 6.34
C GLN A 19 32.20 -34.88 7.68
N GLY A 20 32.80 -35.38 8.77
CA GLY A 20 32.58 -34.85 10.12
C GLY A 20 32.78 -33.33 10.14
N THR A 21 31.76 -32.60 10.57
CA THR A 21 31.76 -31.13 10.54
C THR A 21 31.30 -30.57 11.89
N PRO A 22 31.95 -29.49 12.38
CA PRO A 22 31.56 -28.82 13.61
C PRO A 22 30.15 -28.23 13.47
N GLN A 23 29.37 -28.24 14.57
CA GLN A 23 28.00 -27.74 14.61
C GLN A 23 27.89 -26.35 13.97
N ARG A 24 27.24 -26.31 12.81
CA ARG A 24 26.96 -25.09 12.05
C ARG A 24 25.99 -24.24 12.87
N PRO A 25 26.25 -22.93 13.10
CA PRO A 25 25.34 -22.10 13.87
C PRO A 25 23.97 -22.10 13.18
N LEU A 26 22.90 -22.18 13.98
CA LEU A 26 21.51 -22.04 13.54
C LEU A 26 21.44 -20.90 12.50
N ARG A 27 20.94 -21.21 11.30
CA ARG A 27 20.84 -20.22 10.22
C ARG A 27 20.04 -19.03 10.75
N LYS A 28 20.72 -17.90 10.97
CA LYS A 28 20.07 -16.60 11.11
C LYS A 28 19.18 -16.41 9.88
N GLY A 29 18.03 -15.77 10.05
CA GLY A 29 17.09 -15.50 8.96
C GLY A 29 17.73 -14.79 7.76
N PRO A 30 16.94 -14.48 6.72
CA PRO A 30 17.48 -13.78 5.54
C PRO A 30 18.25 -12.52 5.96
N ILE A 31 19.36 -12.26 5.26
CA ILE A 31 20.20 -11.08 5.50
C ILE A 31 19.35 -9.83 5.26
N PRO A 32 19.43 -8.80 6.12
CA PRO A 32 18.67 -7.56 5.93
C PRO A 32 18.94 -6.92 4.56
N LEU A 33 17.89 -6.37 3.96
CA LEU A 33 17.98 -5.63 2.71
C LEU A 33 18.64 -4.25 2.96
N GLU A 34 19.82 -4.02 2.37
CA GLU A 34 20.55 -2.75 2.50
C GLU A 34 20.35 -1.87 1.25
N LEU A 35 19.26 -1.09 1.22
CA LEU A 35 19.05 -0.05 0.21
C LEU A 35 19.51 1.32 0.72
N PRO A 36 20.15 2.17 -0.11
CA PRO A 36 20.58 3.51 0.30
C PRO A 36 19.45 4.36 0.89
N ILE A 37 18.26 4.34 0.27
CA ILE A 37 17.08 5.05 0.76
C ILE A 37 16.64 4.54 2.15
N LEU A 38 16.67 3.22 2.40
CA LEU A 38 16.31 2.66 3.71
C LEU A 38 17.32 3.05 4.78
N LYS A 39 18.62 3.03 4.44
CA LYS A 39 19.67 3.47 5.36
C LYS A 39 19.53 4.95 5.71
N HIS A 40 19.23 5.79 4.73
CA HIS A 40 18.95 7.21 4.94
C HIS A 40 17.73 7.40 5.84
N LEU A 41 16.57 6.87 5.43
CA LEU A 41 15.29 7.05 6.13
C LEU A 41 15.30 6.50 7.56
N ASN A 42 15.97 5.38 7.83
CA ASN A 42 16.03 4.82 9.19
C ASN A 42 16.81 5.71 10.18
N GLY A 43 17.66 6.62 9.70
CA GLY A 43 18.36 7.63 10.51
C GLY A 43 17.62 8.97 10.63
N LYS A 44 16.42 9.08 10.04
CA LYS A 44 15.67 10.32 9.88
C LYS A 44 14.28 10.23 10.53
N ARG A 45 13.60 11.37 10.65
CA ARG A 45 12.21 11.42 11.13
C ARG A 45 11.26 11.20 9.95
N VAL A 46 10.76 9.97 9.81
CA VAL A 46 9.79 9.59 8.77
C VAL A 46 8.42 9.39 9.40
N ILE A 47 7.41 10.06 8.85
CA ILE A 47 6.03 9.99 9.34
C ILE A 47 5.15 9.24 8.32
N LEU A 48 4.40 8.24 8.79
CA LEU A 48 3.27 7.67 8.07
C LEU A 48 1.97 8.38 8.50
N ALA A 49 1.39 9.15 7.58
CA ALA A 49 0.14 9.88 7.71
C ALA A 49 -1.12 8.98 7.67
N SER A 50 -1.08 7.84 8.35
CA SER A 50 -2.13 6.81 8.26
C SER A 50 -2.23 5.96 9.51
N ALA A 51 -3.46 5.74 10.00
CA ALA A 51 -3.75 4.82 11.11
C ALA A 51 -3.75 3.33 10.69
N SER A 52 -3.62 3.01 9.40
CA SER A 52 -3.71 1.64 8.90
C SER A 52 -2.54 0.78 9.39
N PRO A 53 -2.78 -0.29 10.19
CA PRO A 53 -1.73 -1.18 10.64
C PRO A 53 -1.08 -1.95 9.48
N ARG A 54 -1.81 -2.16 8.37
CA ARG A 54 -1.31 -2.87 7.18
C ARG A 54 -0.23 -2.08 6.46
N ARG A 55 -0.41 -0.76 6.29
CA ARG A 55 0.59 0.10 5.64
C ARG A 55 1.87 0.18 6.45
N LYS A 56 1.74 0.29 7.78
CA LYS A 56 2.87 0.19 8.70
C LYS A 56 3.59 -1.15 8.55
N ALA A 57 2.85 -2.26 8.58
CA ALA A 57 3.43 -3.60 8.45
C ALA A 57 4.17 -3.78 7.11
N LEU A 58 3.62 -3.29 6.00
CA LEU A 58 4.26 -3.33 4.69
C LEU A 58 5.58 -2.57 4.64
N LEU A 59 5.62 -1.34 5.18
CA LEU A 59 6.85 -0.53 5.24
C LEU A 59 7.91 -1.18 6.15
N GLN A 60 7.49 -1.70 7.30
CA GLN A 60 8.39 -2.38 8.23
C GLN A 60 8.95 -3.69 7.64
N GLN A 61 8.11 -4.48 6.97
CA GLN A 61 8.52 -5.69 6.26
C GLN A 61 9.52 -5.38 5.16
N PHE A 62 9.40 -4.23 4.50
CA PHE A 62 10.35 -3.78 3.48
C PHE A 62 11.69 -3.29 4.07
N GLY A 63 11.74 -2.94 5.36
CA GLY A 63 12.96 -2.55 6.07
C GLY A 63 12.96 -1.12 6.62
N LEU A 64 11.85 -0.38 6.48
CA LEU A 64 11.68 0.93 7.11
C LEU A 64 11.21 0.74 8.56
N THR A 65 12.18 0.73 9.47
CA THR A 65 11.98 0.34 10.88
C THR A 65 11.76 1.54 11.80
N ASN A 66 12.33 2.70 11.48
CA ASN A 66 12.11 3.95 12.21
C ASN A 66 10.97 4.75 11.57
N LEU A 67 9.73 4.43 11.95
CA LEU A 67 8.53 5.04 11.39
C LEU A 67 7.62 5.60 12.49
N GLU A 68 7.40 6.91 12.48
CA GLU A 68 6.42 7.59 13.31
C GLU A 68 5.03 7.45 12.67
N ILE A 69 4.01 7.17 13.49
CA ILE A 69 2.63 7.03 13.00
C ILE A 69 1.83 8.23 13.49
N LEU A 70 1.42 9.09 12.55
CA LEU A 70 0.63 10.28 12.85
C LEU A 70 -0.54 10.38 11.86
N PRO A 71 -1.72 9.82 12.17
CA PRO A 71 -2.87 9.88 11.27
C PRO A 71 -3.38 11.31 11.08
N SER A 72 -3.81 11.65 9.87
CA SER A 72 -4.51 12.91 9.60
C SER A 72 -5.83 13.00 10.37
N THR A 73 -6.22 14.22 10.72
CA THR A 73 -7.49 14.54 11.39
C THR A 73 -8.60 14.95 10.42
N LYS A 74 -8.28 15.10 9.13
CA LYS A 74 -9.23 15.56 8.12
C LYS A 74 -10.26 14.46 7.79
N PRO A 75 -11.54 14.83 7.61
CA PRO A 75 -12.57 13.88 7.21
C PRO A 75 -12.37 13.43 5.75
N GLU A 76 -12.63 12.14 5.50
CA GLU A 76 -12.65 11.54 4.15
C GLU A 76 -14.03 11.78 3.50
N ASN A 77 -14.36 13.03 3.19
CA ASN A 77 -15.70 13.42 2.73
C ASN A 77 -15.69 14.33 1.49
N LEU A 78 -14.63 14.27 0.69
CA LEU A 78 -14.59 14.97 -0.60
C LEU A 78 -15.75 14.53 -1.50
N ASP A 79 -16.19 15.44 -2.37
CA ASP A 79 -17.34 15.18 -3.23
C ASP A 79 -16.99 14.18 -4.33
N LYS A 80 -17.43 12.93 -4.14
CA LYS A 80 -17.26 11.81 -5.09
C LYS A 80 -18.06 11.97 -6.38
N ALA A 81 -19.09 12.82 -6.39
CA ALA A 81 -19.86 13.08 -7.61
C ALA A 81 -19.15 14.13 -8.48
N ALA A 82 -18.46 15.07 -7.85
CA ALA A 82 -17.63 16.07 -8.53
C ALA A 82 -16.29 15.49 -9.01
N LEU A 83 -15.72 14.53 -8.25
CA LEU A 83 -14.40 13.94 -8.54
C LEU A 83 -14.55 12.52 -9.10
N GLY A 84 -13.80 12.19 -10.15
CA GLY A 84 -13.66 10.79 -10.58
C GLY A 84 -12.93 9.93 -9.54
N PRO A 85 -13.00 8.58 -9.61
CA PRO A 85 -12.36 7.72 -8.61
C PRO A 85 -10.86 7.94 -8.41
N TYR A 86 -10.11 8.23 -9.49
CA TYR A 86 -8.68 8.52 -9.43
C TYR A 86 -8.39 9.88 -8.76
N GLU A 87 -9.16 10.91 -9.13
CA GLU A 87 -9.02 12.25 -8.54
C GLU A 87 -9.42 12.24 -7.07
N TYR A 88 -10.49 11.52 -6.72
CA TYR A 88 -10.96 11.37 -5.35
C TYR A 88 -9.89 10.76 -4.45
N VAL A 89 -9.32 9.61 -4.84
CA VAL A 89 -8.32 8.91 -4.04
C VAL A 89 -7.02 9.74 -3.93
N ALA A 90 -6.62 10.42 -5.02
CA ALA A 90 -5.45 11.29 -5.03
C ALA A 90 -5.65 12.53 -4.16
N ALA A 91 -6.77 13.24 -4.30
CA ALA A 91 -7.09 14.41 -3.48
C ALA A 91 -7.19 14.07 -2.00
N THR A 92 -7.78 12.90 -1.67
CA THR A 92 -7.88 12.42 -0.28
C THR A 92 -6.50 12.11 0.30
N ALA A 93 -5.63 11.41 -0.44
CA ALA A 93 -4.27 11.12 0.00
C ALA A 93 -3.44 12.41 0.16
N HIS A 94 -3.57 13.36 -0.76
CA HIS A 94 -2.91 14.66 -0.71
C HIS A 94 -3.36 15.49 0.50
N GLN A 95 -4.66 15.58 0.76
CA GLN A 95 -5.20 16.29 1.92
C GLN A 95 -4.66 15.72 3.24
N LYS A 96 -4.57 14.39 3.35
CA LYS A 96 -3.98 13.73 4.54
C LYS A 96 -2.50 14.04 4.70
N CYS A 97 -1.75 14.03 3.59
CA CYS A 97 -0.32 14.32 3.60
C CYS A 97 -0.05 15.75 4.07
N MET A 98 -0.73 16.72 3.47
CA MET A 98 -0.57 18.14 3.77
C MET A 98 -1.01 18.49 5.19
N ASP A 99 -2.10 17.89 5.69
CA ASP A 99 -2.56 18.07 7.07
C ASP A 99 -1.47 17.65 8.07
N VAL A 100 -0.90 16.45 7.88
CA VAL A 100 0.12 15.89 8.77
C VAL A 100 1.44 16.66 8.64
N TYR A 101 1.86 17.01 7.43
CA TYR A 101 3.07 17.79 7.21
C TYR A 101 2.98 19.16 7.88
N THR A 102 1.90 19.91 7.64
CA THR A 102 1.69 21.25 8.24
C THR A 102 1.62 21.16 9.76
N THR A 103 0.86 20.20 10.29
CA THR A 103 0.75 19.99 11.75
C THR A 103 2.12 19.64 12.36
N ALA A 104 2.93 18.82 11.68
CA ALA A 104 4.24 18.43 12.17
C ALA A 104 5.22 19.61 12.22
N LEU A 105 5.11 20.56 11.28
CA LEU A 105 5.88 21.81 11.27
C LEU A 105 5.44 22.78 12.37
N GLU A 106 4.14 22.86 12.68
CA GLU A 106 3.65 23.72 13.78
C GLU A 106 4.15 23.27 15.16
N VAL A 107 4.45 21.97 15.31
CA VAL A 107 4.96 21.36 16.55
C VAL A 107 6.47 21.63 16.76
N HIS A 108 7.17 22.21 15.79
CA HIS A 108 8.59 22.59 15.86
C HIS A 108 8.96 23.35 17.15
N LEU A 109 8.01 24.11 17.71
CA LEU A 109 8.15 24.84 18.98
C LEU A 109 8.34 23.95 20.23
N LYS A 110 8.23 22.61 20.12
CA LYS A 110 8.32 21.66 21.25
C LYS A 110 9.59 20.80 21.28
N SER A 111 10.66 21.22 20.60
CA SER A 111 11.95 20.49 20.51
C SER A 111 11.88 19.15 19.75
N ILE A 112 10.88 18.96 18.90
CA ILE A 112 10.78 17.81 17.99
C ILE A 112 11.31 18.28 16.62
N PRO A 113 12.30 17.59 16.01
CA PRO A 113 12.79 17.93 14.68
C PRO A 113 11.67 17.88 13.63
N ASP A 114 11.76 18.72 12.61
CA ASP A 114 10.84 18.67 11.46
C ASP A 114 10.90 17.29 10.76
N PRO A 115 9.81 16.87 10.11
CA PRO A 115 9.82 15.61 9.36
C PRO A 115 10.75 15.71 8.15
N ASP A 116 11.63 14.71 7.98
CA ASP A 116 12.43 14.55 6.77
C ASP A 116 11.60 13.95 5.61
N LEU A 117 10.53 13.22 5.94
CA LEU A 117 9.61 12.65 4.97
C LEU A 117 8.24 12.39 5.62
N VAL A 118 7.16 12.78 4.95
CA VAL A 118 5.80 12.33 5.28
C VAL A 118 5.25 11.50 4.13
N ILE A 119 4.69 10.34 4.45
CA ILE A 119 4.08 9.40 3.51
C ILE A 119 2.60 9.32 3.85
N ALA A 120 1.73 9.64 2.91
CA ALA A 120 0.30 9.40 2.99
C ALA A 120 -0.15 8.40 1.93
N ALA A 121 -1.23 7.68 2.22
CA ALA A 121 -1.90 6.88 1.21
C ALA A 121 -3.40 6.78 1.49
N ASP A 122 -4.17 6.73 0.41
CA ASP A 122 -5.60 6.44 0.44
C ASP A 122 -5.92 5.28 -0.49
N THR A 123 -6.88 4.44 -0.13
CA THR A 123 -7.22 3.22 -0.89
C THR A 123 -8.73 3.09 -1.00
N VAL A 124 -9.22 2.98 -2.23
CA VAL A 124 -10.64 2.77 -2.55
C VAL A 124 -10.83 1.58 -3.47
N ILE A 125 -12.02 0.98 -3.40
CA ILE A 125 -12.45 -0.04 -4.35
C ILE A 125 -13.40 0.61 -5.35
N VAL A 126 -13.21 0.34 -6.63
CA VAL A 126 -14.07 0.86 -7.70
C VAL A 126 -14.72 -0.32 -8.41
N THR A 127 -16.05 -0.35 -8.35
CA THR A 127 -16.86 -1.37 -9.02
C THR A 127 -16.73 -1.25 -10.55
N LYS A 128 -17.16 -2.28 -11.28
CA LYS A 128 -17.11 -2.28 -12.75
C LYS A 128 -17.93 -1.15 -13.38
N ASP A 129 -18.98 -0.70 -12.70
CA ASP A 129 -19.84 0.41 -13.08
C ASP A 129 -19.37 1.78 -12.52
N GLY A 130 -18.17 1.85 -11.93
CA GLY A 130 -17.53 3.11 -11.55
C GLY A 130 -17.87 3.63 -10.15
N ARG A 131 -18.58 2.86 -9.31
CA ARG A 131 -18.92 3.26 -7.95
C ARG A 131 -17.74 3.07 -7.01
N ILE A 132 -17.49 4.09 -6.19
CA ILE A 132 -16.48 4.04 -5.14
C ILE A 132 -17.08 3.35 -3.90
N LEU A 133 -16.46 2.25 -3.49
CA LEU A 133 -16.77 1.52 -2.27
C LEU A 133 -15.69 1.80 -1.22
N GLU A 134 -16.15 2.25 -0.07
CA GLU A 134 -15.34 2.44 1.13
C GLU A 134 -15.58 1.29 2.10
N LYS A 135 -15.49 1.56 3.41
CA LYS A 135 -15.77 0.60 4.46
C LYS A 135 -17.28 0.36 4.56
N PRO A 136 -17.72 -0.89 4.79
CA PRO A 136 -19.14 -1.17 5.01
C PRO A 136 -19.63 -0.50 6.30
N ARG A 137 -20.88 0.00 6.27
CA ARG A 137 -21.50 0.72 7.40
C ARG A 137 -22.23 -0.19 8.38
N SER A 138 -22.60 -1.39 7.93
CA SER A 138 -23.29 -2.40 8.73
C SER A 138 -23.05 -3.79 8.14
N GLU A 139 -23.41 -4.84 8.89
CA GLU A 139 -23.33 -6.23 8.41
C GLU A 139 -24.14 -6.45 7.13
N ALA A 140 -25.36 -5.89 7.07
CA ALA A 140 -26.21 -5.97 5.89
C ALA A 140 -25.62 -5.23 4.68
N ASP A 141 -24.99 -4.08 4.90
CA ASP A 141 -24.24 -3.36 3.87
C ASP A 141 -23.02 -4.17 3.39
N HIS A 142 -22.31 -4.81 4.32
CA HIS A 142 -21.15 -5.65 4.04
C HIS A 142 -21.51 -6.85 3.15
N ILE A 143 -22.58 -7.58 3.49
CA ILE A 143 -23.08 -8.70 2.68
C ILE A 143 -23.47 -8.21 1.29
N ARG A 144 -24.25 -7.13 1.20
CA ARG A 144 -24.67 -6.54 -0.09
C ARG A 144 -23.47 -6.14 -0.95
N MET A 145 -22.47 -5.52 -0.34
CA MET A 145 -21.24 -5.07 -0.99
C MET A 145 -20.47 -6.26 -1.59
N LEU A 146 -20.26 -7.32 -0.81
CA LEU A 146 -19.54 -8.51 -1.29
C LEU A 146 -20.29 -9.29 -2.36
N LYS A 147 -21.62 -9.42 -2.24
CA LYS A 147 -22.47 -9.99 -3.30
C LYS A 147 -22.34 -9.19 -4.59
N HIS A 148 -22.38 -7.86 -4.50
CA HIS A 148 -22.21 -6.99 -5.66
C HIS A 148 -20.84 -7.17 -6.34
N LEU A 149 -19.75 -7.25 -5.55
CA LEU A 149 -18.41 -7.50 -6.09
C LEU A 149 -18.28 -8.88 -6.74
N ARG A 150 -18.85 -9.93 -6.12
CA ARG A 150 -18.94 -11.28 -6.70
C ARG A 150 -19.66 -11.26 -8.04
N ASP A 151 -20.84 -10.66 -8.09
CA ASP A 151 -21.71 -10.68 -9.27
C ASP A 151 -21.06 -9.92 -10.45
N GLN A 152 -20.29 -8.87 -10.16
CA GLN A 152 -19.51 -8.15 -11.17
C GLN A 152 -18.21 -8.84 -11.58
N ARG A 153 -17.76 -9.83 -10.80
CA ARG A 153 -16.53 -10.63 -10.95
C ARG A 153 -15.23 -9.86 -10.84
N MET A 154 -15.19 -8.61 -11.27
CA MET A 154 -13.98 -7.79 -11.31
C MET A 154 -14.25 -6.40 -10.76
N HIS A 155 -13.34 -5.93 -9.92
CA HIS A 155 -13.26 -4.55 -9.44
C HIS A 155 -11.82 -4.07 -9.44
N LYS A 156 -11.66 -2.75 -9.38
CA LYS A 156 -10.34 -2.10 -9.27
C LYS A 156 -10.07 -1.74 -7.83
N VAL A 157 -8.83 -1.91 -7.40
CA VAL A 157 -8.29 -1.30 -6.19
C VAL A 157 -7.40 -0.16 -6.63
N LEU A 158 -7.75 1.05 -6.22
CA LEU A 158 -6.94 2.24 -6.44
C LEU A 158 -6.29 2.62 -5.10
N THR A 159 -4.97 2.71 -5.07
CA THR A 159 -4.26 3.37 -3.96
C THR A 159 -3.48 4.55 -4.50
N SER A 160 -3.76 5.74 -3.96
CA SER A 160 -2.91 6.90 -4.18
C SER A 160 -1.90 7.03 -3.06
N ILE A 161 -0.64 7.26 -3.43
CA ILE A 161 0.48 7.55 -2.54
C ILE A 161 0.82 9.03 -2.73
N VAL A 162 1.06 9.72 -1.63
CA VAL A 162 1.66 11.04 -1.64
C VAL A 162 2.87 11.02 -0.72
N VAL A 163 4.00 11.50 -1.21
CA VAL A 163 5.21 11.69 -0.41
C VAL A 163 5.63 13.15 -0.45
N ILE A 164 6.03 13.69 0.69
CA ILE A 164 6.49 15.07 0.81
C ILE A 164 7.77 15.10 1.65
N ALA A 165 8.78 15.81 1.15
CA ALA A 165 10.06 16.02 1.83
C ALA A 165 10.41 17.52 1.79
N PRO A 166 11.04 18.07 2.86
CA PRO A 166 11.51 19.45 2.84
C PRO A 166 12.61 19.63 1.77
N ARG A 167 12.66 20.83 1.17
CA ARG A 167 13.76 21.23 0.30
C ARG A 167 14.98 21.59 1.14
N GLU A 168 16.16 21.30 0.60
CA GLU A 168 17.40 21.84 1.18
C GLU A 168 17.63 23.31 0.80
N ASP A 169 17.04 23.74 -0.32
CA ASP A 169 17.09 25.12 -0.78
C ASP A 169 15.97 25.99 -0.20
N ALA A 170 16.14 27.31 -0.27
CA ALA A 170 15.18 28.28 0.26
C ALA A 170 14.00 28.59 -0.70
N ARG A 171 13.71 27.74 -1.69
CA ARG A 171 12.64 27.99 -2.66
C ARG A 171 11.27 27.70 -2.05
N HIS A 172 10.29 28.54 -2.36
CA HIS A 172 8.89 28.29 -1.99
C HIS A 172 8.33 27.13 -2.84
N PRO A 173 7.52 26.19 -2.29
CA PRO A 173 6.92 26.19 -0.95
C PRO A 173 7.78 25.57 0.17
N GLY A 174 9.07 25.33 -0.06
CA GLY A 174 10.01 24.77 0.93
C GLY A 174 9.97 23.25 1.02
N TYR A 175 9.24 22.59 0.11
CA TYR A 175 9.13 21.13 0.03
C TYR A 175 9.00 20.67 -1.42
N VAL A 176 9.29 19.39 -1.62
CA VAL A 176 9.02 18.63 -2.85
C VAL A 176 7.92 17.63 -2.54
N ILE A 177 6.93 17.52 -3.42
CA ILE A 177 5.79 16.62 -3.26
C ILE A 177 5.57 15.82 -4.54
N ASP A 178 5.41 14.50 -4.39
CA ASP A 178 5.12 13.61 -5.50
C ASP A 178 3.86 12.80 -5.20
N THR A 179 3.03 12.59 -6.22
CA THR A 179 1.75 11.88 -6.13
C THR A 179 1.66 10.83 -7.21
N TYR A 180 1.24 9.63 -6.84
CA TYR A 180 1.06 8.54 -7.79
C TYR A 180 -0.10 7.65 -7.38
N THR A 181 -0.91 7.21 -8.35
CA THR A 181 -2.02 6.30 -8.12
C THR A 181 -1.79 4.97 -8.83
N GLU A 182 -1.75 3.88 -8.06
CA GLU A 182 -1.64 2.52 -8.58
C GLU A 182 -3.04 1.90 -8.74
N GLU A 183 -3.28 1.23 -9.87
CA GLU A 183 -4.47 0.41 -10.11
C GLU A 183 -4.09 -1.08 -10.08
N THR A 184 -4.83 -1.87 -9.32
CA THR A 184 -4.79 -3.34 -9.41
C THR A 184 -6.20 -3.87 -9.66
N LYS A 185 -6.36 -4.80 -10.59
CA LYS A 185 -7.65 -5.48 -10.80
C LYS A 185 -7.70 -6.74 -9.94
N VAL A 186 -8.81 -6.90 -9.22
CA VAL A 186 -9.07 -8.09 -8.40
C VAL A 186 -10.29 -8.79 -8.94
N TYR A 187 -10.21 -10.11 -9.01
CA TYR A 187 -11.28 -10.95 -9.52
C TYR A 187 -11.79 -11.84 -8.40
N PHE A 188 -13.10 -11.87 -8.20
CA PHE A 188 -13.74 -12.75 -7.23
C PHE A 188 -14.23 -14.03 -7.87
N LEU A 189 -14.22 -15.12 -7.11
CA LEU A 189 -14.92 -16.37 -7.43
C LEU A 189 -16.41 -16.10 -7.66
N SER A 190 -17.07 -16.94 -8.44
CA SER A 190 -18.48 -16.79 -8.77
C SER A 190 -19.29 -17.68 -7.84
N GLU A 191 -20.60 -17.48 -7.82
CA GLU A 191 -21.50 -18.37 -7.09
C GLU A 191 -21.31 -19.83 -7.52
N SER A 192 -21.19 -20.09 -8.83
CA SER A 192 -20.95 -21.43 -9.38
C SER A 192 -19.56 -22.02 -9.08
N GLU A 193 -18.59 -21.18 -8.68
CA GLU A 193 -17.21 -21.59 -8.38
C GLU A 193 -16.92 -21.62 -6.87
N GLY A 194 -17.97 -21.63 -6.04
CA GLY A 194 -17.82 -21.80 -4.60
C GLY A 194 -17.88 -20.52 -3.78
N LEU A 195 -18.45 -19.44 -4.33
CA LEU A 195 -18.81 -18.24 -3.56
C LEU A 195 -20.35 -18.01 -3.43
N PRO A 196 -21.14 -18.99 -2.96
CA PRO A 196 -22.55 -18.81 -2.67
C PRO A 196 -22.78 -17.85 -1.48
N ASP A 197 -24.05 -17.47 -1.29
CA ASP A 197 -24.45 -16.46 -0.31
C ASP A 197 -24.07 -16.82 1.14
N ASP A 198 -24.19 -18.09 1.52
CA ASP A 198 -23.84 -18.59 2.87
C ASP A 198 -22.33 -18.48 3.16
N VAL A 199 -21.48 -18.63 2.14
CA VAL A 199 -20.04 -18.42 2.25
C VAL A 199 -19.71 -16.94 2.48
N ILE A 200 -20.36 -16.03 1.76
CA ILE A 200 -20.22 -14.58 1.98
C ILE A 200 -20.69 -14.21 3.40
N GLU A 201 -21.83 -14.72 3.83
CA GLU A 201 -22.35 -14.48 5.18
C GLU A 201 -21.43 -15.01 6.27
N ALA A 202 -20.84 -16.19 6.08
CA ALA A 202 -19.84 -16.74 6.99
C ALA A 202 -18.59 -15.86 7.05
N TYR A 203 -18.12 -15.35 5.91
CA TYR A 203 -16.99 -14.42 5.87
C TYR A 203 -17.29 -13.13 6.63
N VAL A 204 -18.46 -12.51 6.41
CA VAL A 204 -18.86 -11.27 7.08
C VAL A 204 -18.88 -11.44 8.61
N LYS A 205 -19.31 -12.60 9.11
CA LYS A 205 -19.29 -12.92 10.56
C LYS A 205 -17.90 -12.90 11.18
N THR A 206 -16.84 -13.13 10.39
CA THR A 206 -15.44 -13.02 10.88
C THR A 206 -15.04 -11.58 11.22
N ARG A 207 -15.75 -10.59 10.65
CA ARG A 207 -15.44 -9.15 10.70
C ARG A 207 -14.07 -8.78 10.11
N GLU A 208 -13.39 -9.70 9.44
CA GLU A 208 -12.06 -9.45 8.86
C GLU A 208 -12.09 -8.27 7.88
N GLY A 209 -13.17 -8.11 7.11
CA GLY A 209 -13.32 -7.03 6.12
C GLY A 209 -13.92 -5.72 6.65
N ALA A 210 -14.39 -5.66 7.89
CA ALA A 210 -15.27 -4.57 8.34
C ALA A 210 -14.59 -3.18 8.36
N ASP A 211 -13.27 -3.13 8.55
CA ASP A 211 -12.47 -1.89 8.56
C ASP A 211 -11.77 -1.61 7.23
N LYS A 212 -12.18 -2.28 6.14
CA LYS A 212 -11.48 -2.27 4.84
C LYS A 212 -12.39 -1.78 3.72
N ALA A 213 -11.82 -1.04 2.77
CA ALA A 213 -12.52 -0.65 1.55
C ALA A 213 -12.97 -1.89 0.79
N GLY A 214 -14.22 -1.92 0.32
CA GLY A 214 -14.81 -3.07 -0.35
C GLY A 214 -15.11 -4.26 0.56
N GLY A 215 -14.85 -4.17 1.86
CA GLY A 215 -15.26 -5.18 2.83
C GLY A 215 -14.46 -6.48 2.79
N TYR A 216 -13.23 -6.52 2.30
CA TYR A 216 -12.43 -7.76 2.36
C TYR A 216 -10.94 -7.51 2.62
N ALA A 217 -10.24 -8.55 3.06
CA ALA A 217 -8.79 -8.56 3.24
C ALA A 217 -8.16 -9.58 2.28
N VAL A 218 -7.30 -9.11 1.37
CA VAL A 218 -6.52 -10.02 0.50
C VAL A 218 -5.48 -10.83 1.28
N GLN A 219 -4.95 -10.26 2.35
CA GLN A 219 -4.09 -10.95 3.32
C GLN A 219 -4.97 -11.48 4.45
N GLY A 220 -5.52 -12.68 4.27
CA GLY A 220 -6.42 -13.28 5.22
C GLY A 220 -7.32 -14.34 4.60
N VAL A 221 -8.38 -14.70 5.32
CA VAL A 221 -9.39 -15.65 4.83
C VAL A 221 -10.08 -15.10 3.59
N GLY A 222 -10.30 -13.78 3.51
CA GLY A 222 -10.92 -13.14 2.36
C GLY A 222 -10.16 -13.38 1.05
N GLY A 223 -8.83 -13.31 1.07
CA GLY A 223 -8.01 -13.59 -0.10
C GLY A 223 -8.06 -15.06 -0.54
N MET A 224 -8.17 -15.99 0.39
CA MET A 224 -8.26 -17.43 0.09
C MET A 224 -9.66 -17.87 -0.36
N LEU A 225 -10.69 -17.18 0.13
CA LEU A 225 -12.09 -17.56 -0.03
C LEU A 225 -12.81 -16.79 -1.14
N LEU A 226 -12.49 -15.51 -1.31
CA LEU A 226 -13.22 -14.62 -2.22
C LEU A 226 -12.47 -14.41 -3.54
N VAL A 227 -11.14 -14.32 -3.51
CA VAL A 227 -10.32 -13.86 -4.64
C VAL A 227 -9.89 -15.04 -5.52
N GLU A 228 -10.24 -14.98 -6.81
CA GLU A 228 -9.80 -15.91 -7.85
C GLU A 228 -8.40 -15.56 -8.36
N LYS A 229 -8.19 -14.30 -8.73
CA LYS A 229 -6.91 -13.80 -9.24
C LYS A 229 -6.75 -12.30 -9.05
N ILE A 230 -5.51 -11.83 -9.20
CA ILE A 230 -5.13 -10.43 -9.09
C ILE A 230 -4.26 -10.08 -10.30
N ASP A 231 -4.68 -9.08 -11.07
CA ASP A 231 -3.88 -8.52 -12.17
C ASP A 231 -3.33 -7.15 -11.71
N GLY A 232 -2.10 -7.15 -11.19
CA GLY A 232 -1.40 -5.96 -10.70
C GLY A 232 -0.61 -6.22 -9.41
N SER A 233 -0.34 -5.15 -8.65
CA SER A 233 0.41 -5.20 -7.40
C SER A 233 -0.46 -5.72 -6.23
N VAL A 234 0.02 -6.74 -5.51
CA VAL A 234 -0.67 -7.30 -4.33
C VAL A 234 -0.58 -6.35 -3.14
N ASP A 235 0.57 -5.71 -2.93
CA ASP A 235 0.79 -4.72 -1.88
C ASP A 235 -0.09 -3.46 -2.07
N ASN A 236 -0.41 -3.09 -3.31
CA ASN A 236 -1.46 -2.11 -3.61
C ASN A 236 -2.82 -2.56 -3.06
N VAL A 237 -3.24 -3.82 -3.29
CA VAL A 237 -4.51 -4.35 -2.76
C VAL A 237 -4.53 -4.38 -1.22
N VAL A 238 -3.38 -4.64 -0.60
CA VAL A 238 -3.23 -4.58 0.87
C VAL A 238 -3.39 -3.14 1.38
N GLY A 239 -2.93 -2.16 0.59
CA GLY A 239 -3.18 -0.74 0.77
C GLY A 239 -1.97 0.18 0.62
N LEU A 240 -0.82 -0.32 0.14
CA LEU A 240 0.34 0.52 -0.18
C LEU A 240 1.25 -0.18 -1.22
N PRO A 241 1.39 0.37 -2.44
CA PRO A 241 2.41 -0.07 -3.41
C PRO A 241 3.82 0.34 -2.95
N VAL A 242 4.47 -0.50 -2.14
CA VAL A 242 5.68 -0.16 -1.38
C VAL A 242 6.84 0.19 -2.30
N ARG A 243 7.05 -0.60 -3.37
CA ARG A 243 8.15 -0.35 -4.32
C ARG A 243 8.05 1.05 -4.92
N LYS A 244 6.85 1.44 -5.35
CA LYS A 244 6.61 2.74 -5.94
C LYS A 244 6.73 3.85 -4.90
N CYS A 245 6.17 3.64 -3.70
CA CYS A 245 6.32 4.57 -2.57
C CYS A 245 7.79 4.86 -2.24
N MET A 246 8.66 3.85 -2.20
CA MET A 246 10.09 4.05 -1.93
C MET A 246 10.82 4.74 -3.07
N ALA A 247 10.45 4.46 -4.33
CA ALA A 247 10.99 5.17 -5.48
C ALA A 247 10.60 6.66 -5.49
N MET A 248 9.36 6.98 -5.11
CA MET A 248 8.92 8.37 -4.94
C MET A 248 9.68 9.04 -3.79
N ALA A 249 9.88 8.34 -2.66
CA ALA A 249 10.69 8.86 -1.55
C ALA A 249 12.14 9.16 -1.98
N GLU A 250 12.75 8.29 -2.78
CA GLU A 250 14.08 8.53 -3.37
C GLU A 250 14.09 9.77 -4.25
N LYS A 251 13.06 9.96 -5.08
CA LYS A 251 12.89 11.13 -5.95
C LYS A 251 12.82 12.43 -5.14
N VAL A 252 11.88 12.54 -4.20
CA VAL A 252 11.66 13.79 -3.45
C VAL A 252 12.78 14.13 -2.47
N ILE A 253 13.63 13.16 -2.11
CA ILE A 253 14.77 13.40 -1.21
C ILE A 253 16.05 13.68 -2.01
N PHE A 254 16.37 12.88 -3.02
CA PHE A 254 17.68 12.95 -3.69
C PHE A 254 17.66 13.60 -5.07
N ARG A 255 16.50 13.80 -5.69
CA ARG A 255 16.36 14.31 -7.06
C ARG A 255 15.47 15.54 -7.15
N GLN A 256 15.63 16.45 -6.19
CA GLN A 256 14.81 17.65 -6.06
C GLN A 256 14.97 18.66 -7.22
N GLU A 257 16.04 18.54 -8.01
CA GLU A 257 16.34 19.43 -9.14
C GLU A 257 15.75 18.95 -10.48
N GLU A 258 15.36 17.67 -10.60
CA GLU A 258 14.85 17.10 -11.86
C GLU A 258 13.40 17.52 -12.17
N GLU A 259 12.62 17.93 -11.15
CA GLU A 259 11.22 18.36 -11.32
C GLU A 259 11.09 19.75 -11.97
N ASP A 260 12.18 20.53 -12.02
CA ASP A 260 12.17 21.87 -12.61
C ASP A 260 12.10 21.82 -14.16
N PHE A 261 12.50 20.71 -14.81
CA PHE A 261 12.54 20.61 -16.28
C PHE A 261 11.24 20.12 -16.92
N GLU A 262 10.39 19.38 -16.21
CA GLU A 262 9.12 18.91 -16.75
C GLU A 262 8.00 19.97 -16.67
N GLY A 263 8.18 21.02 -15.86
CA GLY A 263 7.22 22.12 -15.69
C GLY A 263 7.40 23.33 -16.62
N GLU A 264 8.53 23.44 -17.32
CA GLU A 264 8.82 24.57 -18.24
C GLU A 264 8.53 24.26 -19.72
N GLY A 265 7.98 23.08 -20.04
CA GLY A 265 7.83 22.59 -21.42
C GLY A 265 6.44 22.70 -22.06
N GLU A 266 5.42 23.21 -21.37
CA GLU A 266 4.05 23.32 -21.91
C GLU A 266 3.46 24.74 -21.71
N GLU A 267 4.14 25.76 -22.22
CA GLU A 267 3.50 27.05 -22.58
C GLU A 267 4.05 27.55 -23.92
N GLU A 268 3.65 26.91 -25.03
CA GLU A 268 3.61 27.53 -26.35
C GLU A 268 2.30 27.10 -27.05
N ASP A 269 1.29 27.98 -26.99
CA ASP A 269 0.48 28.45 -28.14
C ASP A 269 -0.63 29.43 -27.70
#